data_AF-A0A6V8DUN2-F1
#
_entry.id   AF-A0A6V8DUN2-F1
#
_cell.length_a   1.000
_cell.length_b   1.000
_cell.length_c   1.000
_cell.angle_alpha   90.00
_cell.angle_beta   90.00
_cell.angle_gamma   90.00
#
_symmetry.space_group_name_H-M   'P 1'
#
loop_
_entity.id
_entity.type
_entity.pdbx_description
1 polymer ?
#
loop_
_entity_poly.entity_id
_entity_poly.type
_entity_poly.pdbx_seq_one_letter_code
_entity_poly.pdbx_strand_id
1 'polypeptide(L)'
;MNRKANLSSLSQEHPRPARQRCADLRNNAPVHRVELVMLRIYPVRRIASPNYTGTVAAACGRDESGIIGMVLWGEQTERIRVGDIVRLTNGWCRRRNGELVISTGTDGSLTVLDR
;
A
#
# COMPACT_ATOMS: atom_id res chain seq x y z
N MET A 1 36.01 -6.39 38.21
CA MET A 1 34.53 -6.34 38.12
C MET A 1 34.11 -4.89 37.91
N ASN A 2 33.68 -4.51 36.71
CA ASN A 2 32.99 -3.24 36.51
C ASN A 2 31.92 -3.42 35.43
N ARG A 3 30.66 -3.48 35.87
CA ARG A 3 29.49 -3.63 34.99
C ARG A 3 29.25 -2.30 34.29
N LYS A 4 29.62 -2.18 33.01
CA LYS A 4 29.08 -1.12 32.16
C LYS A 4 27.64 -1.50 31.82
N ALA A 5 26.69 -0.85 32.48
CA ALA A 5 25.29 -0.89 32.10
C ALA A 5 25.09 -0.08 30.80
N ASN A 6 24.60 -0.78 29.78
CA ASN A 6 23.56 -0.39 28.83
C ASN A 6 23.42 1.11 28.47
N LEU A 7 23.83 1.48 27.25
CA LEU A 7 23.24 2.61 26.54
C LEU A 7 22.39 2.05 25.39
N SER A 8 21.10 2.00 25.68
CA SER A 8 19.97 2.14 24.75
C SER A 8 20.33 2.29 23.28
N SER A 9 20.13 1.21 22.52
CA SER A 9 19.82 1.30 21.09
C SER A 9 18.51 2.05 20.93
N LEU A 10 18.57 3.38 20.95
CA LEU A 10 17.48 4.25 20.56
C LEU A 10 17.14 3.88 19.11
N SER A 11 16.02 3.19 18.94
CA SER A 11 15.34 3.05 17.66
C SER A 11 15.25 4.44 17.06
N GLN A 12 16.08 4.72 16.04
CA GLN A 12 16.03 5.94 15.28
C GLN A 12 14.63 6.00 14.66
N GLU A 13 13.71 6.71 15.29
CA GLU A 13 12.40 7.00 14.73
C GLU A 13 12.62 7.87 13.49
N HIS A 14 12.78 7.20 12.35
CA HIS A 14 12.80 7.88 11.08
C HIS A 14 11.45 8.57 10.91
N PRO A 15 11.40 9.89 10.67
CA PRO A 15 10.14 10.58 10.48
C PRO A 15 9.38 9.91 9.34
N ARG A 16 8.14 9.50 9.60
CA ARG A 16 7.31 8.82 8.60
C ARG A 16 7.20 9.76 7.38
N PRO A 17 7.34 9.24 6.15
CA PRO A 17 7.25 10.07 4.97
C PRO A 17 5.93 10.85 4.94
N ALA A 18 5.99 12.07 4.43
CA ALA A 18 4.80 12.90 4.22
C ALA A 18 3.80 12.16 3.31
N ARG A 19 2.51 12.38 3.57
CA ARG A 19 1.45 11.80 2.74
C ARG A 19 1.52 12.39 1.33
N GLN A 20 1.57 11.54 0.33
CA GLN A 20 1.42 11.90 -1.08
C GLN A 20 -0.07 11.89 -1.46
N ARG A 21 -0.46 12.78 -2.37
CA ARG A 21 -1.78 12.79 -3.00
C ARG A 21 -1.80 11.84 -4.19
N CYS A 22 -2.90 11.12 -4.42
CA CYS A 22 -2.95 10.12 -5.47
C CYS A 22 -2.82 10.71 -6.88
N ALA A 23 -3.32 11.93 -7.10
CA ALA A 23 -3.21 12.64 -8.38
C ALA A 23 -1.76 13.02 -8.74
N ASP A 24 -0.88 13.13 -7.73
CA ASP A 24 0.52 13.52 -7.91
C ASP A 24 1.44 12.30 -8.11
N LEU A 25 0.89 11.08 -8.10
CA LEU A 25 1.65 9.85 -8.30
C LEU A 25 2.08 9.68 -9.75
N ARG A 26 3.29 9.16 -9.94
CA ARG A 26 3.93 9.00 -11.25
C ARG A 26 4.07 7.54 -11.63
N ASN A 27 3.92 7.25 -12.92
CA ASN A 27 4.21 5.91 -13.43
C ASN A 27 5.67 5.54 -13.17
N ASN A 28 5.93 4.27 -12.83
CA ASN A 28 7.25 3.74 -12.60
C ASN A 28 7.99 4.46 -11.47
N ALA A 29 7.27 4.82 -10.40
CA ALA A 29 7.82 5.53 -9.25
C ALA A 29 7.36 4.89 -7.92
N PRO A 30 8.17 5.04 -6.85
CA PRO A 30 7.78 4.61 -5.52
C PRO A 30 6.62 5.44 -4.95
N VAL A 31 5.83 4.80 -4.09
CA VAL A 31 4.78 5.43 -3.28
C VAL A 31 5.15 5.24 -1.82
N HIS A 32 5.74 6.28 -1.21
CA HIS A 32 6.21 6.22 0.17
C HIS A 32 5.04 6.13 1.15
N ARG A 33 4.01 6.96 0.96
CA ARG A 33 2.79 6.95 1.76
C ARG A 33 1.63 7.58 1.02
N VAL A 34 0.50 6.88 0.95
CA VAL A 34 -0.79 7.42 0.51
C VAL A 34 -1.89 6.90 1.42
N GLU A 35 -2.94 7.70 1.62
CA GLU A 35 -4.12 7.30 2.39
C GLU A 35 -5.36 7.51 1.53
N LEU A 36 -6.17 6.46 1.43
CA LEU A 36 -7.28 6.36 0.48
C LEU A 36 -8.51 5.78 1.18
N VAL A 37 -9.68 6.27 0.80
CA VAL A 37 -10.95 5.60 1.06
C VAL A 37 -11.18 4.56 -0.04
N MET A 38 -11.47 3.32 0.34
CA MET A 38 -11.74 2.23 -0.61
C MET A 38 -13.14 2.36 -1.19
N LEU A 39 -13.24 2.63 -2.49
CA LEU A 39 -14.51 2.84 -3.19
C LEU A 39 -15.10 1.57 -3.80
N ARG A 40 -14.23 0.68 -4.29
CA ARG A 40 -14.65 -0.55 -4.98
C ARG A 40 -13.58 -1.62 -4.86
N ILE A 41 -14.01 -2.86 -4.70
CA ILE A 41 -13.16 -4.04 -4.81
C ILE A 41 -13.81 -4.96 -5.85
N TYR A 42 -13.06 -5.34 -6.87
CA TYR A 42 -13.51 -6.25 -7.92
C TYR A 42 -13.34 -7.71 -7.48
N PRO A 43 -14.01 -8.68 -8.14
CA PRO A 43 -13.91 -10.09 -7.78
C PRO A 43 -12.46 -10.58 -7.63
N VAL A 44 -12.22 -11.31 -6.56
CA VAL A 44 -10.93 -11.94 -6.28
C VAL A 44 -10.67 -13.04 -7.31
N ARG A 45 -9.48 -13.06 -7.89
CA ARG A 45 -9.01 -14.13 -8.79
C ARG A 45 -7.75 -14.77 -8.21
N ARG A 46 -7.55 -16.06 -8.48
CA ARG A 46 -6.28 -16.73 -8.21
C ARG A 46 -5.40 -16.67 -9.46
N ILE A 47 -4.13 -16.34 -9.31
CA ILE A 47 -3.15 -16.36 -10.39
C ILE A 47 -1.93 -17.19 -10.00
N ALA A 48 -1.27 -17.74 -11.01
CA ALA A 48 0.02 -18.39 -10.88
C ALA A 48 0.97 -17.79 -11.92
N SER A 49 2.12 -17.32 -11.46
CA SER A 49 3.19 -16.74 -12.28
C SER A 49 4.54 -17.07 -11.65
N PRO A 50 5.65 -16.98 -12.39
CA PRO A 50 6.99 -17.27 -11.83
C PRO A 50 7.32 -16.47 -10.57
N ASN A 51 6.77 -15.25 -10.45
CA ASN A 51 7.10 -14.32 -9.37
C ASN A 51 6.03 -14.28 -8.25
N TYR A 52 4.86 -14.87 -8.47
CA TYR A 52 3.77 -14.85 -7.49
C TYR A 52 2.72 -15.91 -7.81
N THR A 53 2.29 -16.65 -6.78
CA THR A 53 1.13 -17.53 -6.81
C THR A 53 0.22 -17.19 -5.63
N GLY A 54 -1.05 -16.87 -5.90
CA GLY A 54 -1.98 -16.46 -4.84
C GLY A 54 -3.19 -15.69 -5.36
N THR A 55 -3.94 -15.09 -4.44
CA THR A 55 -5.12 -14.28 -4.74
C THR A 55 -4.75 -12.84 -5.09
N VAL A 56 -5.50 -12.26 -6.01
CA VAL A 56 -5.37 -10.86 -6.39
C VAL A 56 -6.74 -10.28 -6.69
N ALA A 57 -6.95 -9.03 -6.32
CA ALA A 57 -8.14 -8.26 -6.67
C ALA A 57 -7.74 -6.89 -7.19
N ALA A 58 -8.45 -6.40 -8.20
CA ALA A 58 -8.39 -4.97 -8.53
C ALA A 58 -9.26 -4.21 -7.53
N ALA A 59 -8.91 -2.97 -7.23
CA ALA A 59 -9.70 -2.09 -6.39
C ALA A 59 -9.55 -0.63 -6.84
N CYS A 60 -10.42 0.24 -6.34
CA CYS A 60 -10.34 1.68 -6.55
C CYS A 60 -10.29 2.37 -5.18
N GLY A 61 -9.29 3.22 -4.99
CA GLY A 61 -9.16 4.10 -3.83
C GLY A 61 -9.33 5.56 -4.24
N ARG A 62 -9.75 6.40 -3.29
CA ARG A 62 -9.89 7.85 -3.51
C ARG A 62 -9.30 8.64 -2.37
N ASP A 63 -8.77 9.80 -2.71
CA ASP A 63 -8.54 10.88 -1.77
C ASP A 63 -9.16 12.20 -2.26
N GLU A 64 -8.81 13.32 -1.61
CA GLU A 64 -9.25 14.66 -1.99
C GLU A 64 -8.70 15.12 -3.36
N SER A 65 -7.66 14.47 -3.87
CA SER A 65 -7.00 14.81 -5.13
C SER A 65 -7.55 14.05 -6.34
N GLY A 66 -8.11 12.86 -6.13
CA GLY A 66 -8.67 12.07 -7.23
C GLY A 66 -8.92 10.61 -6.87
N ILE A 67 -9.07 9.79 -7.91
CA ILE A 67 -9.29 8.34 -7.83
C ILE A 67 -8.07 7.65 -8.42
N ILE A 68 -7.65 6.54 -7.81
CA ILE A 68 -6.57 5.71 -8.32
C ILE A 68 -6.93 4.23 -8.25
N GLY A 69 -6.47 3.46 -9.23
CA GLY A 69 -6.56 2.02 -9.20
C GLY A 69 -5.58 1.42 -8.19
N MET A 70 -5.96 0.30 -7.60
CA MET A 70 -5.14 -0.46 -6.67
C MET A 70 -5.15 -1.95 -7.05
N VAL A 71 -4.06 -2.64 -6.73
CA VAL A 71 -4.00 -4.09 -6.78
C VAL A 71 -3.78 -4.61 -5.36
N LEU A 72 -4.75 -5.38 -4.88
CA LEU A 72 -4.69 -6.08 -3.59
C LEU A 72 -4.12 -7.48 -3.81
N TRP A 73 -3.18 -7.89 -2.95
CA TRP A 73 -2.49 -9.18 -3.06
C TRP A 73 -2.72 -10.05 -1.82
N GLY A 74 -2.88 -11.35 -2.02
CA GLY A 74 -2.96 -12.35 -0.96
C GLY A 74 -4.01 -11.98 0.09
N GLU A 75 -3.60 -11.96 1.35
CA GLU A 75 -4.46 -11.64 2.50
C GLU A 75 -5.13 -10.26 2.42
N GLN A 76 -4.56 -9.31 1.66
CA GLN A 76 -5.20 -7.99 1.46
C GLN A 76 -6.57 -8.14 0.77
N THR A 77 -6.72 -9.15 -0.09
CA THR A 77 -7.98 -9.42 -0.81
C THR A 77 -9.12 -9.88 0.10
N GLU A 78 -8.79 -10.38 1.29
CA GLU A 78 -9.74 -10.86 2.30
C GLU A 78 -9.96 -9.82 3.41
N ARG A 79 -8.89 -9.07 3.75
CA ARG A 79 -8.89 -8.12 4.87
C ARG A 79 -9.55 -6.78 4.54
N ILE A 80 -9.35 -6.27 3.32
CA ILE A 80 -9.77 -4.93 2.92
C ILE A 80 -11.21 -4.95 2.40
N ARG A 81 -12.01 -3.98 2.84
CA ARG A 81 -13.42 -3.81 2.45
C ARG A 81 -13.66 -2.46 1.79
N VAL A 82 -14.76 -2.36 1.04
CA VAL A 82 -15.29 -1.07 0.59
C VAL A 82 -15.69 -0.25 1.82
N GLY A 83 -15.35 1.04 1.82
CA GLY A 83 -15.53 1.94 2.96
C GLY A 83 -14.26 2.12 3.81
N ASP A 84 -13.37 1.11 3.87
CA ASP A 84 -12.14 1.20 4.68
C ASP A 84 -11.31 2.44 4.30
N ILE A 85 -10.82 3.16 5.30
CA ILE A 85 -9.75 4.15 5.12
C ILE A 85 -8.43 3.40 5.26
N VAL A 86 -7.66 3.29 4.19
CA VAL A 86 -6.41 2.52 4.15
C VAL A 86 -5.19 3.41 4.01
N ARG A 87 -4.08 3.01 4.62
CA ARG A 87 -2.75 3.57 4.39
C ARG A 87 -1.91 2.55 3.64
N LEU A 88 -1.39 2.95 2.48
CA LEU A 88 -0.36 2.22 1.77
C LEU A 88 0.99 2.89 2.01
N THR A 89 2.00 2.12 2.41
CA THR A 89 3.38 2.58 2.56
C THR A 89 4.36 1.69 1.83
N ASN A 90 5.46 2.29 1.36
CA ASN A 90 6.52 1.62 0.58
C ASN A 90 5.98 0.82 -0.62
N GLY A 91 4.92 1.33 -1.25
CA GLY A 91 4.36 0.69 -2.42
C GLY A 91 4.93 1.25 -3.71
N TRP A 92 4.28 0.91 -4.81
CA TRP A 92 4.78 1.19 -6.13
C TRP A 92 3.66 1.54 -7.10
N CYS A 93 3.89 2.57 -7.93
CA CYS A 93 2.95 3.01 -8.96
C CYS A 93 3.39 2.54 -10.35
N ARG A 94 2.49 1.87 -11.08
CA ARG A 94 2.67 1.44 -12.48
C ARG A 94 1.49 1.92 -13.31
N ARG A 95 1.68 1.95 -14.63
CA ARG A 95 0.58 2.07 -15.58
C ARG A 95 0.15 0.67 -16.04
N ARG A 96 -1.15 0.40 -16.02
CA ARG A 96 -1.74 -0.83 -16.58
C ARG A 96 -2.96 -0.44 -17.42
N ASN A 97 -2.97 -0.87 -18.68
CA ASN A 97 -4.05 -0.56 -19.63
C ASN A 97 -4.38 0.95 -19.72
N GLY A 98 -3.34 1.80 -19.72
CA GLY A 98 -3.52 3.25 -19.78
C GLY A 98 -3.78 3.94 -18.44
N GLU A 99 -4.08 3.22 -17.37
CA GLU A 99 -4.42 3.80 -16.06
C GLU A 99 -3.29 3.64 -15.03
N LEU A 100 -3.16 4.59 -14.10
CA LEU A 100 -2.25 4.43 -12.96
C LEU A 100 -2.85 3.49 -11.92
N VAL A 101 -2.04 2.54 -11.48
CA VAL A 101 -2.37 1.59 -10.43
C VAL A 101 -1.25 1.54 -9.41
N ILE A 102 -1.62 1.47 -8.13
CA ILE A 102 -0.68 1.29 -7.02
C ILE A 102 -0.84 -0.10 -6.41
N SER A 103 0.24 -0.62 -5.84
CA SER A 103 0.18 -1.80 -4.98
C SER A 103 1.29 -1.74 -3.93
N THR A 104 1.23 -2.62 -2.94
CA THR A 104 2.29 -2.71 -1.92
C THR A 104 3.61 -3.20 -2.49
N GLY A 105 3.63 -3.83 -3.67
CA GLY A 105 4.83 -4.54 -4.13
C GLY A 105 5.28 -5.59 -3.10
N THR A 106 6.57 -5.90 -3.09
CA THR A 106 7.18 -6.90 -2.20
C THR A 106 7.34 -6.41 -0.75
N ASP A 107 7.82 -5.17 -0.57
CA ASP A 107 8.22 -4.64 0.74
C ASP A 107 7.23 -3.64 1.34
N GLY A 108 6.15 -3.33 0.62
CA GLY A 108 5.13 -2.40 1.08
C GLY A 108 4.08 -3.04 1.97
N SER A 109 3.30 -2.18 2.60
CA SER A 109 2.23 -2.59 3.52
C SER A 109 0.96 -1.80 3.27
N LEU A 110 -0.17 -2.41 3.65
CA LEU A 110 -1.50 -1.84 3.53
C LEU A 110 -2.26 -2.03 4.84
N THR A 111 -2.50 -0.95 5.56
CA THR A 111 -3.11 -0.96 6.90
C THR A 111 -4.46 -0.24 6.88
N VAL A 112 -5.47 -0.80 7.54
CA VAL A 112 -6.76 -0.11 7.75
C VAL A 112 -6.57 0.88 8.92
N LEU A 113 -6.86 2.15 8.67
CA LEU A 113 -6.84 3.21 9.66
C LEU A 113 -8.19 3.39 10.34
N ASP A 114 -9.28 3.26 9.57
CA ASP A 114 -10.66 3.45 10.02
C ASP A 114 -11.68 2.72 9.13
N ARG A 115 -12.94 2.62 9.57
CA ARG A 115 -14.05 1.94 8.86
C ARG A 115 -15.37 2.70 8.91
#